data_AF-C6XUL2-F1
#
_entry.id   AF-C6XUL2-F1
#
_cell.length_a   1.000
_cell.length_b   1.000
_cell.length_c   1.000
_cell.angle_alpha   90.00
_cell.angle_beta   90.00
_cell.angle_gamma   90.00
#
_symmetry.space_group_name_H-M   'P 1'
#
loop_
_entity.id
_entity.type
_entity.pdbx_description
1 polymer ?
#
loop_
_entity_poly.entity_id
_entity_poly.type
_entity_poly.pdbx_seq_one_letter_code
_entity_poly.pdbx_strand_id
1 'polypeptide(L)'
;MINSQNIYEKVLKKGIETNPNEAPVCLQAVQLACEAVTIMSNGGHDSLPVYGEGKYMGTICLKDLNQFIYASSGPQLLYHKLNFELESILYIMNKT
;
A
#
# COMPACT_ATOMS: atom_id res chain seq x y z
N MET A 1 -6.76 22.52 -3.25
CA MET A 1 -5.62 22.29 -2.34
C MET A 1 -6.12 21.40 -1.22
N ILE A 2 -5.83 20.10 -1.27
CA ILE A 2 -6.21 19.17 -0.19
C ILE A 2 -5.23 19.41 0.95
N ASN A 3 -5.73 19.90 2.07
CA ASN A 3 -4.95 20.26 3.24
C ASN A 3 -4.43 18.99 3.93
N SER A 4 -3.11 18.79 3.91
CA SER A 4 -2.42 17.65 4.51
C SER A 4 -2.85 17.41 5.96
N GLN A 5 -3.23 18.45 6.70
CA GLN A 5 -3.78 18.40 8.07
C GLN A 5 -4.97 17.44 8.24
N ASN A 6 -5.84 17.33 7.23
CA ASN A 6 -7.05 16.50 7.32
C ASN A 6 -6.75 14.99 7.23
N ILE A 7 -5.62 14.62 6.60
CA ILE A 7 -5.18 13.22 6.48
C ILE A 7 -4.63 12.74 7.83
N TYR A 8 -3.83 13.57 8.52
CA TYR A 8 -3.23 13.22 9.81
C TYR A 8 -4.28 12.90 10.89
N GLU A 9 -5.37 13.68 10.98
CA GLU A 9 -6.42 13.40 11.98
C GLU A 9 -7.21 12.12 11.70
N LYS A 10 -7.32 11.71 10.42
CA LYS A 10 -8.00 10.46 10.07
C LYS A 10 -7.16 9.23 10.37
N VAL A 11 -5.84 9.31 10.25
CA VAL A 11 -4.92 8.21 10.56
C VAL A 11 -4.83 7.98 12.08
N LEU A 12 -4.80 9.05 12.88
CA LEU A 12 -4.73 8.95 14.34
C LEU A 12 -5.97 8.30 14.98
N LYS A 13 -7.15 8.35 14.33
CA LYS A 13 -8.36 7.66 14.81
C LYS A 13 -8.31 6.14 14.60
N LYS A 14 -7.32 5.61 13.88
CA LYS A 14 -7.14 4.16 13.62
C LYS A 14 -5.85 3.62 14.24
N GLY A 15 -5.59 3.92 15.52
CA GLY A 15 -4.81 3.06 16.41
C GLY A 15 -3.41 2.63 15.93
N ILE A 16 -2.68 3.48 15.23
CA ILE A 16 -1.25 3.25 14.95
C ILE A 16 -0.48 4.12 15.93
N GLU A 17 0.18 3.50 16.91
CA GLU A 17 1.14 4.16 17.79
C GLU A 17 2.36 4.58 16.95
N THR A 18 2.33 5.78 16.40
CA THR A 18 3.52 6.40 15.78
C THR A 18 4.06 7.49 16.69
N ASN A 19 5.40 7.59 16.74
CA ASN A 19 6.09 8.72 17.33
C ASN A 19 5.46 10.03 16.80
N PRO A 20 4.99 10.97 17.65
CA PRO A 20 4.26 12.16 17.19
C PRO A 20 5.06 13.11 16.29
N ASN A 21 6.36 12.87 16.12
CA ASN A 21 7.24 13.61 15.22
C ASN A 21 7.48 12.90 13.86
N GLU A 22 6.99 11.68 13.66
CA GLU A 22 7.11 10.96 12.38
C GLU A 22 5.77 10.96 11.66
N ALA A 23 5.79 11.40 10.40
CA ALA A 23 4.61 11.32 9.55
C ALA A 23 4.23 9.84 9.37
N PRO A 24 2.93 9.49 9.44
CA PRO A 24 2.49 8.13 9.20
C PRO A 24 2.92 7.67 7.81
N VAL A 25 3.56 6.50 7.74
CA VAL A 25 4.00 5.89 6.48
C VAL A 25 2.77 5.50 5.66
N CYS A 26 2.75 5.88 4.39
CA CYS A 26 1.68 5.55 3.45
C CYS A 26 2.25 5.26 2.07
N LEU A 27 1.48 4.54 1.26
CA LEU A 27 1.81 4.21 -0.12
C LEU A 27 1.05 5.11 -1.08
N GLN A 28 1.65 5.40 -2.24
CA GLN A 28 1.00 6.10 -3.35
C GLN A 28 0.45 5.10 -4.35
N ALA A 29 -0.72 5.38 -4.92
CA ALA A 29 -1.43 4.49 -5.83
C ALA A 29 -0.62 4.13 -7.10
N VAL A 30 0.23 5.06 -7.54
CA VAL A 30 1.14 4.91 -8.69
C VAL A 30 2.42 4.11 -8.38
N GLN A 31 2.67 3.76 -7.11
CA GLN A 31 3.83 2.94 -6.77
C GLN A 31 3.67 1.52 -7.30
N LEU A 32 4.80 0.91 -7.62
CA LEU A 32 4.84 -0.48 -8.06
C LEU A 32 4.76 -1.43 -6.85
N ALA A 33 4.30 -2.65 -7.10
CA ALA A 33 4.28 -3.70 -6.09
C ALA A 33 5.66 -3.96 -5.46
N CYS A 34 6.74 -3.92 -6.24
CA CYS A 34 8.09 -4.10 -5.72
C CYS A 34 8.50 -2.99 -4.74
N GLU A 35 8.13 -1.74 -5.02
CA GLU A 35 8.38 -0.60 -4.15
C GLU A 35 7.60 -0.74 -2.85
N ALA A 36 6.33 -1.11 -2.94
CA ALA A 36 5.48 -1.36 -1.77
C ALA A 36 6.02 -2.51 -0.89
N VAL A 37 6.40 -3.65 -1.49
CA VAL A 37 7.02 -4.76 -0.74
C VAL A 37 8.30 -4.30 -0.04
N THR A 38 9.13 -3.49 -0.71
CA THR A 38 10.37 -2.97 -0.13
C THR A 38 10.10 -2.05 1.05
N ILE A 39 9.17 -1.10 0.91
CA ILE A 39 8.79 -0.16 1.98
C ILE A 39 8.22 -0.92 3.18
N MET A 40 7.28 -1.84 2.92
CA MET A 40 6.62 -2.62 3.96
C MET A 40 7.60 -3.53 4.70
N SER A 41 8.48 -4.23 3.97
CA SER A 41 9.44 -5.17 4.58
C SER A 41 10.52 -4.45 5.38
N ASN A 42 11.07 -3.35 4.84
CA ASN A 42 12.11 -2.59 5.53
C ASN A 42 11.59 -1.83 6.74
N GLY A 43 10.34 -1.35 6.67
CA GLY A 43 9.68 -0.65 7.78
C GLY A 43 9.02 -1.59 8.80
N GLY A 44 9.00 -2.89 8.55
CA GLY A 44 8.30 -3.85 9.42
C GLY A 44 6.78 -3.62 9.46
N HIS A 45 6.19 -3.16 8.36
CA HIS A 45 4.76 -2.85 8.27
C HIS A 45 3.99 -3.99 7.61
N ASP A 46 3.07 -4.61 8.36
CA ASP A 46 2.20 -5.67 7.83
C ASP A 46 1.07 -5.12 6.94
N SER A 47 0.70 -3.84 7.11
CA SER A 47 -0.32 -3.18 6.32
C SER A 47 -0.05 -1.68 6.21
N LEU A 48 -0.31 -1.08 5.05
CA LEU A 48 -0.19 0.36 4.83
C LEU A 48 -1.40 0.92 4.05
N PRO A 49 -1.84 2.15 4.36
CA PRO A 49 -2.87 2.81 3.58
C PRO A 49 -2.31 3.30 2.23
N VAL A 50 -3.13 3.20 1.19
CA VAL A 50 -2.80 3.65 -0.17
C VAL A 50 -3.61 4.90 -0.50
N TYR A 51 -2.93 5.91 -1.04
CA TYR A 51 -3.52 7.16 -1.48
C TYR A 51 -3.24 7.44 -2.95
N GLY A 52 -4.25 7.92 -3.68
CA GLY A 52 -4.13 8.39 -5.07
C GLY A 52 -4.81 9.75 -5.19
N GLU A 53 -4.15 10.71 -5.84
CA GLU A 53 -4.64 12.09 -5.98
C GLU A 53 -5.11 12.73 -4.65
N GLY A 54 -4.45 12.39 -3.54
CA GLY A 54 -4.80 12.86 -2.20
C GLY A 54 -6.05 12.21 -1.59
N LYS A 55 -6.61 11.17 -2.20
CA LYS A 55 -7.75 10.39 -1.69
C LYS A 55 -7.30 9.02 -1.20
N TYR A 56 -7.88 8.57 -0.10
CA TYR A 56 -7.69 7.21 0.39
C TYR A 56 -8.37 6.22 -0.58
N MET A 57 -7.61 5.24 -1.05
CA MET A 57 -8.09 4.23 -2.00
C MET A 57 -8.30 2.86 -1.37
N GLY A 58 -7.58 2.57 -0.28
CA GLY A 58 -7.64 1.26 0.38
C GLY A 58 -6.47 1.05 1.32
N THR A 59 -6.44 -0.12 1.93
CA THR A 59 -5.29 -0.60 2.71
C THR A 59 -4.78 -1.86 2.04
N ILE A 60 -3.48 -1.94 1.81
CA ILE A 60 -2.84 -3.16 1.33
C ILE A 60 -2.15 -3.84 2.52
N CYS A 61 -2.38 -5.13 2.66
CA CYS A 61 -1.63 -5.98 3.58
C CYS A 61 -0.46 -6.62 2.82
N LEU A 62 0.69 -6.79 3.48
CA LEU A 62 1.86 -7.43 2.89
C LEU A 62 1.57 -8.88 2.48
N LYS A 63 0.76 -9.59 3.29
CA LYS A 63 0.28 -10.94 2.97
C LYS A 63 -0.52 -10.98 1.67
N ASP A 64 -1.42 -10.01 1.50
CA ASP A 64 -2.31 -9.88 0.35
C ASP A 64 -1.52 -9.56 -0.92
N LEU A 65 -0.53 -8.66 -0.80
CA LEU A 65 0.39 -8.31 -1.87
C LEU A 65 1.28 -9.50 -2.27
N ASN A 66 1.80 -10.24 -1.29
CA ASN A 66 2.55 -11.48 -1.54
C ASN A 66 1.66 -12.53 -2.21
N GLN A 67 0.41 -12.69 -1.77
CA GLN A 67 -0.53 -13.58 -2.43
C GLN A 67 -0.75 -13.16 -3.88
N PHE A 68 -0.95 -11.87 -4.17
CA PHE A 68 -1.07 -11.39 -5.54
C PHE A 68 0.16 -11.74 -6.38
N ILE A 69 1.37 -11.47 -5.86
CA ILE A 69 2.65 -11.72 -6.54
C ILE A 69 2.84 -13.22 -6.82
N TYR A 70 2.66 -14.06 -5.81
CA TYR A 70 2.99 -15.49 -5.86
C TYR A 70 1.83 -16.41 -6.27
N ALA A 71 0.59 -15.90 -6.40
CA ALA A 71 -0.56 -16.73 -6.77
C ALA A 71 -0.37 -17.39 -8.15
N SER A 72 -0.38 -18.73 -8.16
CA SER A 72 -0.54 -19.67 -9.28
C SER A 72 0.05 -19.26 -10.64
N SER A 73 1.22 -18.61 -10.62
CA SER A 73 1.87 -18.09 -11.82
C SER A 73 3.28 -18.66 -11.92
N GLY A 74 3.68 -19.07 -13.12
CA GLY A 74 5.07 -19.46 -13.37
C GLY A 74 6.04 -18.30 -13.09
N PRO A 75 7.34 -18.59 -12.86
CA PRO A 75 8.34 -17.57 -12.50
C PRO A 75 8.47 -16.43 -13.52
N GLN A 76 8.05 -16.64 -14.76
CA GLN A 76 8.03 -15.63 -15.81
C GLN A 76 7.06 -14.47 -15.53
N LEU A 77 5.97 -14.72 -14.80
CA LEU A 77 4.96 -13.71 -14.47
C LEU A 77 5.26 -12.96 -13.18
N LEU A 78 6.22 -13.42 -12.39
CA LEU A 78 6.61 -12.78 -11.13
C LEU A 78 7.14 -11.36 -11.38
N TYR A 79 8.05 -11.20 -12.34
CA TYR A 79 8.57 -9.88 -12.71
C TYR A 79 7.48 -8.95 -13.24
N HIS A 80 6.50 -9.49 -13.97
CA HIS A 80 5.38 -8.70 -14.44
C HIS A 80 4.54 -8.19 -13.28
N LYS A 81 4.16 -9.07 -12.34
CA LYS A 81 3.35 -8.71 -11.16
C LYS A 81 4.04 -7.70 -10.23
N LEU A 82 5.36 -7.78 -10.10
CA LEU A 82 6.15 -6.81 -9.34
C LEU A 82 6.10 -5.39 -9.94
N ASN A 83 5.81 -5.26 -11.24
CA ASN A 83 5.69 -3.99 -11.94
C ASN A 83 4.23 -3.49 -12.08
N PHE A 84 3.27 -4.09 -11.37
CA PHE A 84 1.91 -3.54 -11.31
C PHE A 84 1.83 -2.37 -10.35
N GLU A 85 1.12 -1.32 -10.74
CA GLU A 85 0.75 -0.22 -9.86
C GLU A 85 -0.25 -0.67 -8.78
N LEU A 86 -0.14 -0.10 -7.58
CA LEU A 86 -1.01 -0.42 -6.45
C LEU A 86 -2.48 -0.14 -6.72
N GLU A 87 -2.80 0.88 -7.52
CA GLU A 87 -4.18 1.16 -7.95
C GLU A 87 -4.80 -0.05 -8.65
N SER A 88 -4.07 -0.64 -9.59
CA SER A 88 -4.52 -1.82 -10.34
C SER A 88 -4.67 -3.03 -9.43
N ILE A 89 -3.73 -3.22 -8.50
CA ILE A 89 -3.78 -4.33 -7.53
C ILE A 89 -5.01 -4.20 -6.64
N LEU A 90 -5.25 -3.02 -6.06
CA LEU A 90 -6.43 -2.75 -5.24
C LEU A 90 -7.72 -3.02 -6.01
N TYR A 91 -7.81 -2.58 -7.27
CA TYR A 91 -8.97 -2.83 -8.10
C TYR A 91 -9.22 -4.33 -8.33
N ILE A 92 -8.16 -5.11 -8.60
CA ILE A 92 -8.25 -6.56 -8.79
C ILE A 92 -8.70 -7.25 -7.49
N MET A 93 -8.08 -6.90 -6.36
CA MET A 93 -8.34 -7.55 -5.07
C MET A 93 -9.74 -7.27 -4.55
N ASN A 94 -10.28 -6.07 -4.78
CA ASN A 94 -11.64 -5.70 -4.38
C ASN A 94 -12.74 -6.33 -5.26
N LYS A 95 -12.39 -7.00 -6.36
CA LYS A 95 -13.32 -7.68 -7.26
C LYS A 95 -13.44 -9.19 -7.05
N THR A 96 -12.54 -9.77 -6.25
CA THR A 96 -12.52 -11.19 -5.86
C THR A 96 -13.25 -11.40 -4.55
#